data_AF-A0A5R9EP64-F1
#
_entry.id   AF-A0A5R9EP64-F1
#
_cell.length_a   1.000
_cell.length_b   1.000
_cell.length_c   1.000
_cell.angle_alpha   90.00
_cell.angle_beta   90.00
_cell.angle_gamma   90.00
#
_symmetry.space_group_name_H-M   'P 1'
#
loop_
_entity.id
_entity.type
_entity.pdbx_description
1 polymer ?
#
loop_
_entity_poly.entity_id
_entity_poly.type
_entity_poly.pdbx_seq_one_letter_code
_entity_poly.pdbx_strand_id
1 'polypeptide(L)' 'MNNLYERKNADYGNSFDRSLDADGLLVAKIRLGDKYNRFSQLISKQAQIKSESIEDTLIDLANYAVMTLIWLSKEDKNV' A
#
# COMPACT_ATOMS: atom_id res chain seq x y z
N MET A 1 13.57 -13.14 -2.22
CA MET A 1 12.17 -12.71 -2.40
C MET A 1 11.22 -13.33 -1.37
N ASN A 2 11.24 -14.66 -1.13
CA ASN A 2 10.33 -15.33 -0.18
C ASN A 2 10.46 -14.89 1.30
N ASN A 3 11.63 -14.43 1.74
CA ASN A 3 11.86 -14.07 3.14
C ASN A 3 11.27 -12.72 3.61
N LEU A 4 10.76 -11.91 2.66
CA LEU A 4 10.04 -10.66 2.95
C LEU A 4 8.54 -10.90 3.13
N TYR A 5 7.98 -11.91 2.44
CA TYR A 5 6.56 -12.25 2.48
C TYR A 5 6.15 -12.95 3.78
N GLU A 6 6.97 -13.88 4.29
CA GLU A 6 6.57 -14.70 5.45
C GLU A 6 6.72 -13.99 6.79
N ARG A 7 7.76 -13.14 6.96
CA ARG A 7 7.98 -12.41 8.22
C ARG A 7 7.11 -11.16 8.38
N LYS A 8 6.55 -10.63 7.29
CA LYS A 8 5.69 -9.43 7.31
C LYS A 8 4.19 -9.73 7.48
N ASN A 9 3.78 -11.00 7.42
CA ASN A 9 2.38 -11.41 7.59
C ASN A 9 1.80 -11.13 8.99
N ALA A 10 2.63 -10.93 10.03
CA ALA A 10 2.15 -10.76 11.40
C ALA A 10 1.74 -9.31 11.76
N ASP A 11 2.39 -8.29 11.18
CA ASP A 11 2.24 -6.89 11.65
C ASP A 11 1.66 -5.90 10.63
N TYR A 12 1.60 -6.24 9.34
CA TYR A 12 1.25 -5.26 8.31
C TYR A 12 -0.26 -4.95 8.19
N GLY A 13 -1.15 -5.81 8.69
CA GLY A 13 -2.55 -5.83 8.22
C GLY A 13 -3.60 -5.16 9.10
N ASN A 14 -3.39 -4.88 10.39
CA ASN A 14 -4.57 -4.69 11.25
C ASN A 14 -5.43 -3.44 10.94
N SER A 15 -4.83 -2.31 10.54
CA SER A 15 -5.61 -1.09 10.26
C SER A 15 -6.12 -1.02 8.82
N PHE A 16 -5.29 -1.41 7.84
CA PHE A 16 -5.68 -1.37 6.44
C PHE A 16 -6.62 -2.53 6.08
N ASP A 17 -6.38 -3.75 6.58
CA ASP A 17 -7.28 -4.88 6.33
C ASP A 17 -8.66 -4.57 6.92
N ARG A 18 -8.76 -4.01 8.14
CA ARG A 18 -10.04 -3.54 8.70
C ARG A 18 -10.74 -2.50 7.81
N SER A 19 -9.97 -1.62 7.18
CA SER A 19 -10.52 -0.60 6.29
C SER A 19 -11.00 -1.25 4.98
N LEU A 20 -10.31 -2.29 4.49
CA LEU A 20 -10.76 -3.08 3.34
C LEU A 20 -12.01 -3.90 3.68
N ASP A 21 -12.09 -4.49 4.87
CA ASP A 21 -13.28 -5.21 5.31
C ASP A 21 -14.51 -4.30 5.42
N ALA A 22 -14.30 -3.03 5.81
CA ALA A 22 -15.38 -2.04 5.95
C ALA A 22 -15.77 -1.37 4.62
N ASP A 23 -14.80 -0.91 3.83
CA ASP A 23 -14.99 -0.01 2.70
C ASP A 23 -14.57 -0.62 1.34
N GLY A 24 -14.04 -1.85 1.35
CA GLY A 24 -13.62 -2.59 0.17
C GLY A 24 -12.52 -1.89 -0.64
N LEU A 25 -12.55 -2.11 -1.96
CA LEU A 25 -11.56 -1.58 -2.89
C LEU A 25 -11.54 -0.05 -3.00
N LEU A 26 -12.56 0.65 -2.48
CA LEU A 26 -12.57 2.12 -2.45
C LEU A 26 -11.41 2.65 -1.60
N VAL A 27 -11.18 2.06 -0.43
CA VAL A 27 -10.07 2.43 0.46
C VAL A 27 -8.72 2.15 -0.20
N ALA A 28 -8.58 1.02 -0.90
CA ALA A 28 -7.37 0.69 -1.66
C ALA A 28 -7.08 1.74 -2.74
N LYS A 29 -8.09 2.11 -3.53
CA LYS A 29 -7.99 3.13 -4.57
C LYS A 29 -7.53 4.47 -4.01
N ILE A 30 -8.09 4.89 -2.87
CA ILE A 30 -7.71 6.15 -2.20
C ILE A 30 -6.24 6.12 -1.78
N ARG A 31 -5.80 5.08 -1.07
CA ARG A 31 -4.41 4.98 -0.57
C ARG A 31 -3.37 4.90 -1.68
N LEU A 32 -3.66 4.13 -2.73
CA LEU A 32 -2.82 4.08 -3.93
C LEU A 32 -2.76 5.45 -4.62
N GLY A 33 -3.90 6.14 -4.73
CA GLY A 33 -3.98 7.49 -5.27
C GLY A 33 -3.15 8.51 -4.47
N ASP A 34 -3.21 8.48 -3.14
CA ASP A 34 -2.43 9.34 -2.26
C ASP A 34 -0.92 9.19 -2.54
N LYS A 35 -0.44 7.94 -2.62
CA LYS A 35 0.98 7.65 -2.87
C LYS A 35 1.41 7.96 -4.31
N TYR A 36 0.54 7.73 -5.30
CA TYR A 36 0.78 8.13 -6.68
C TYR A 36 0.88 9.66 -6.84
N ASN A 37 -0.01 10.41 -6.20
CA ASN A 37 0.02 11.86 -6.21
C ASN A 37 1.30 12.39 -5.55
N ARG A 38 1.74 11.78 -4.45
CA ARG A 38 3.04 12.09 -3.84
C ARG A 38 4.20 11.84 -4.77
N PHE A 39 4.24 10.67 -5.42
CA PHE A 39 5.27 10.34 -6.40
C PHE A 39 5.32 11.39 -7.52
N SER A 40 4.16 11.78 -8.05
CA SER A 40 4.04 12.83 -9.06
C SER A 40 4.58 14.19 -8.59
N GLN A 41 4.38 14.54 -7.31
CA GLN A 41 4.95 15.77 -6.72
C GLN A 41 6.47 15.68 -6.56
N LEU A 42 7.00 14.54 -6.13
CA LEU A 42 8.44 14.33 -5.93
C LEU A 42 9.25 14.36 -7.24
N ILE A 43 8.65 13.96 -8.36
CA ILE A 43 9.31 14.02 -9.68
C ILE A 43 9.14 15.39 -10.36
N SER A 44 8.09 16.15 -10.03
CA SER A 44 7.81 17.46 -10.66
C SER A 44 8.47 18.64 -9.93
N LYS A 45 8.74 18.52 -8.63
CA LYS A 45 9.57 19.45 -7.88
C LYS A 45 10.88 18.75 -7.55
N GLN A 46 12.04 19.38 -7.80
CA GLN A 46 13.26 19.04 -7.05
C GLN A 46 12.96 19.33 -5.57
N ALA A 47 12.37 18.34 -4.88
CA ALA A 47 11.74 18.54 -3.59
C ALA A 47 12.80 18.98 -2.57
N GLN A 48 12.81 20.28 -2.27
CA GLN A 48 13.71 20.94 -1.32
C GLN A 48 13.43 20.59 0.15
N ILE A 49 12.69 19.52 0.47
CA ILE A 49 12.37 19.17 1.86
C ILE A 49 12.50 17.65 2.06
N LYS A 50 13.51 17.28 2.87
CA LYS A 50 13.87 15.95 3.38
C LYS A 50 12.77 15.31 4.25
N SER A 51 11.62 14.94 3.67
CA SER A 51 10.57 14.27 4.47
C SER A 51 10.34 12.81 4.09
N GLU A 52 10.38 12.45 2.81
CA GLU A 52 10.22 11.05 2.36
C GLU A 52 10.86 10.90 0.98
N SER A 53 11.59 9.82 0.78
CA SER A 53 12.28 9.59 -0.49
C SER A 53 11.33 9.07 -1.57
N ILE A 54 11.74 9.17 -2.84
CA ILE A 54 11.04 8.51 -3.96
C ILE A 54 10.96 7.00 -3.70
N GLU A 55 12.02 6.41 -3.15
CA GLU A 55 12.08 4.98 -2.84
C GLU A 55 11.02 4.58 -1.81
N ASP A 56 10.91 5.32 -0.69
CA ASP A 56 9.89 5.07 0.33
C ASP A 56 8.48 5.16 -0.25
N THR A 57 8.23 6.15 -1.11
CA THR A 57 6.93 6.34 -1.78
C THR A 57 6.59 5.16 -2.70
N LEU A 58 7.57 4.64 -3.43
CA LEU A 58 7.40 3.47 -4.30
C LEU A 58 7.22 2.19 -3.50
N ILE A 59 7.91 2.04 -2.37
CA ILE A 59 7.73 0.93 -1.44
C ILE A 59 6.29 0.94 -0.89
N ASP A 60 5.75 2.11 -0.53
CA ASP A 60 4.37 2.21 -0.05
C ASP A 60 3.33 1.87 -1.12
N LEU A 61 3.55 2.30 -2.38
CA LEU A 61 2.71 1.88 -3.50
C LEU A 61 2.70 0.36 -3.65
N ALA A 62 3.88 -0.26 -3.64
CA ALA A 62 4.00 -1.71 -3.73
C ALA A 62 3.33 -2.41 -2.54
N ASN A 63 3.52 -1.90 -1.32
CA ASN A 63 2.90 -2.45 -0.12
C ASN A 63 1.37 -2.41 -0.21
N TYR A 64 0.77 -1.26 -0.52
CA TYR A 64 -0.69 -1.15 -0.64
C TYR A 64 -1.23 -2.07 -1.74
N ALA A 65 -0.56 -2.16 -2.89
CA ALA A 65 -0.97 -3.08 -3.95
C ALA A 65 -0.91 -4.55 -3.50
N VAL A 66 0.17 -4.97 -2.85
CA VAL A 66 0.34 -6.34 -2.35
C VAL A 66 -0.69 -6.66 -1.26
N MET A 67 -0.92 -5.75 -0.31
CA MET A 67 -1.92 -5.95 0.74
C MET A 67 -3.33 -6.10 0.16
N THR A 68 -3.70 -5.28 -0.84
CA THR A 68 -5.00 -5.42 -1.53
C THR A 68 -5.12 -6.76 -2.26
N LEU A 69 -4.06 -7.25 -2.91
CA LEU A 69 -4.07 -8.57 -3.55
C LEU A 69 -4.23 -9.71 -2.53
N ILE A 70 -3.54 -9.62 -1.38
CA ILE A 70 -3.68 -10.59 -0.29
C ILE A 70 -5.11 -10.60 0.24
N TRP A 71 -5.72 -9.43 0.43
CA TRP A 71 -7.11 -9.31 0.89
C TRP A 71 -8.10 -9.91 -0.12
N LEU A 72 -7.98 -9.56 -1.41
CA LEU A 72 -8.79 -10.16 -2.48
C LEU A 72 -8.67 -11.69 -2.52
N SER A 73 -7.45 -12.20 -2.34
CA SER A 73 -7.20 -13.65 -2.31
C SER A 73 -7.79 -14.35 -1.09
N LYS A 74 -8.07 -13.62 0.00
CA LYS A 74 -8.78 -14.13 1.17
C LYS A 74 -10.29 -14.13 0.92
N GLU A 75 -10.82 -13.04 0.35
CA GLU A 75 -12.24 -12.93 -0.02
C GLU A 75 -12.65 -14.03 -1.02
N ASP A 76 -11.86 -14.27 -2.06
CA ASP A 76 -12.13 -15.34 -3.05
C ASP A 76 -12.17 -16.75 -2.44
N LYS A 77 -11.51 -16.98 -1.30
CA LYS A 77 -11.54 -18.27 -0.58
C LYS A 77 -12.70 -18.40 0.39
N ASN A 78 -13.40 -17.30 0.68
CA ASN A 78 -14.56 -17.24 1.56
C ASN A 78 -15.89 -17.29 0.79
N VAL A 79 -15.84 -17.39 -0.55
CA VAL A 79 -16.96 -17.63 -1.47
C VAL A 79 -16.98 -19.09 -1.90
#